data_AF-A0A015JFL0-F1
#
_entry.id   AF-A0A015JFL0-F1
#
_cell.length_a   1.000
_cell.length_b   1.000
_cell.length_c   1.000
_cell.angle_alpha   90.00
_cell.angle_beta   90.00
_cell.angle_gamma   90.00
#
_symmetry.space_group_name_H-M   'P 1'
#
loop_
_entity.id
_entity.type
_entity.pdbx_description
1 polymer ?
#
loop_
_entity_poly.entity_id
_entity_poly.type
_entity_poly.pdbx_seq_one_letter_code
_entity_poly.pdbx_strand_id
1 'polypeptide(L)'
;MDEFQIPSDLGRIPGKIHSGEGFANFTADQWRIFFTIYSTVSLWEHLSDVDRRILNHFVRVCSILVNQILESNLVDEAHRSLIEIVKLIENHHGRDKITPNLHFSLHLRDCSSDYGPLYAFWCFSFERINGILGKYPLTIF
;
A
#
# COMPACT_ATOMS: atom_id res chain seq x y z
N MET A 1 20.73 17.56 -18.53
CA MET A 1 19.97 16.74 -17.57
C MET A 1 18.60 16.66 -18.18
N ASP A 2 18.34 15.61 -18.97
CA ASP A 2 17.10 15.49 -19.72
C ASP A 2 15.92 15.51 -18.76
N GLU A 3 14.99 16.42 -19.04
CA GLU A 3 13.79 16.65 -18.25
C GLU A 3 12.95 15.36 -18.33
N PHE A 4 12.87 14.63 -17.22
CA PHE A 4 12.04 13.43 -17.12
C PHE A 4 10.58 13.83 -17.34
N GLN A 5 10.08 13.61 -18.56
CA GLN A 5 8.70 13.90 -18.94
C GLN A 5 7.78 12.83 -18.37
N ILE A 6 6.89 13.23 -17.46
CA ILE A 6 5.91 12.31 -16.88
C ILE A 6 4.78 12.08 -17.89
N PRO A 7 4.44 10.82 -18.20
CA PRO A 7 3.24 10.50 -18.97
C PRO A 7 2.01 11.19 -18.38
N SER A 8 1.21 11.82 -19.23
CA SER A 8 0.03 12.60 -18.82
C SER A 8 -0.97 11.79 -17.97
N ASP A 9 -1.00 10.48 -18.18
CA ASP A 9 -1.87 9.52 -17.49
C ASP A 9 -1.46 9.26 -16.03
N LEU A 10 -0.25 9.64 -15.62
CA LEU A 10 0.27 9.45 -14.27
C LEU A 10 -0.07 10.61 -13.32
N GLY A 11 -0.75 11.66 -13.80
CA GLY A 11 -1.10 12.81 -12.98
C GLY A 11 0.13 13.59 -12.49
N ARG A 12 -0.09 14.49 -11.52
CA ARG A 12 0.95 15.39 -11.01
C ARG A 12 1.87 14.63 -10.04
N ILE A 13 3.19 14.66 -10.29
CA ILE A 13 4.20 14.19 -9.32
C ILE A 13 3.89 14.84 -7.97
N PRO A 14 3.93 14.08 -6.85
CA PRO A 14 3.80 14.67 -5.54
C PRO A 14 4.92 15.69 -5.31
N GLY A 15 4.60 16.98 -5.37
CA GLY A 15 5.57 18.07 -5.24
C GLY A 15 6.18 18.21 -3.84
N LYS A 16 5.76 17.38 -2.88
CA LYS A 16 6.19 17.42 -1.47
C LYS A 16 6.40 16.03 -0.88
N ILE A 17 7.48 15.35 -1.31
CA ILE A 17 7.94 14.09 -0.69
C ILE A 17 8.84 14.37 0.54
N HIS A 18 9.21 15.63 0.76
CA HIS A 18 9.95 16.05 1.95
C HIS A 18 9.08 15.85 3.20
N SER A 19 9.58 15.03 4.12
CA SER A 19 8.93 14.61 5.36
C SER A 19 8.24 15.79 6.09
N GLY A 20 6.93 15.70 6.26
CA GLY A 20 6.08 16.75 6.86
C GLY A 20 4.61 16.62 6.46
N GLU A 21 3.81 17.67 6.68
CA GLU A 21 2.36 17.70 6.37
C GLU A 21 2.04 17.36 4.89
N GLY A 22 2.98 17.52 3.96
CA GLY A 22 2.78 17.20 2.55
C GLY A 22 2.71 15.70 2.24
N PHE A 23 3.46 14.85 2.97
CA PHE A 23 3.57 13.41 2.72
C PHE A 23 2.35 12.64 3.24
N ALA A 24 1.84 13.02 4.42
CA ALA A 24 0.65 12.39 5.02
C ALA A 24 -0.65 12.70 4.26
N ASN A 25 -0.67 13.74 3.43
CA ASN A 25 -1.84 14.21 2.68
C ASN A 25 -1.93 13.64 1.26
N PHE A 26 -1.16 12.59 0.93
CA PHE A 26 -1.28 11.93 -0.36
C PHE A 26 -2.62 11.22 -0.48
N THR A 27 -3.28 11.43 -1.62
CA THR A 27 -4.44 10.64 -2.02
C THR A 27 -4.05 9.20 -2.31
N ALA A 28 -5.02 8.28 -2.29
CA ALA A 28 -4.77 6.86 -2.61
C ALA A 28 -4.11 6.67 -3.99
N ASP A 29 -4.49 7.49 -4.97
CA ASP A 29 -3.92 7.46 -6.33
C ASP A 29 -2.44 7.89 -6.33
N GLN A 30 -2.11 8.96 -5.58
CA GLN A 30 -0.72 9.40 -5.39
C GLN A 30 0.13 8.36 -4.66
N TRP A 31 -0.41 7.68 -3.66
CA TRP A 31 0.26 6.56 -3.00
C TRP A 31 0.53 5.40 -3.96
N ARG A 32 -0.46 5.03 -4.78
CA ARG A 32 -0.29 4.00 -5.81
C ARG A 32 0.86 4.36 -6.75
N ILE A 33 0.87 5.58 -7.26
CA ILE A 33 1.92 6.06 -8.19
C ILE A 33 3.28 6.06 -7.50
N PHE A 34 3.36 6.59 -6.28
CA PHE A 34 4.61 6.64 -5.52
C PHE A 34 5.21 5.24 -5.35
N PHE A 35 4.43 4.28 -4.81
CA PHE A 35 4.96 2.95 -4.56
C PHE A 35 5.23 2.18 -5.84
N THR A 36 4.39 2.27 -6.86
CA THR A 36 4.55 1.46 -8.09
C THR A 36 5.67 1.96 -9.00
N ILE A 37 6.02 3.27 -8.94
CA ILE A 37 6.94 3.89 -9.91
C ILE A 37 8.15 4.54 -9.23
N TYR A 38 7.92 5.39 -8.24
CA TYR A 38 8.98 6.24 -7.70
C TYR A 38 9.74 5.61 -6.54
N SER A 39 9.11 4.74 -5.76
CA SER A 39 9.67 4.24 -4.50
C SER A 39 10.97 3.48 -4.71
N THR A 40 11.02 2.58 -5.69
CA THR A 40 12.24 1.82 -6.03
C THR A 40 13.38 2.77 -6.35
N VAL A 41 13.22 3.65 -7.35
CA VAL A 41 14.33 4.53 -7.78
C VAL A 41 14.73 5.56 -6.72
N SER A 42 13.78 6.05 -5.93
CA SER A 42 14.03 7.13 -4.97
C SER A 42 14.64 6.61 -3.66
N LEU A 43 14.27 5.39 -3.25
CA LEU A 43 14.71 4.81 -1.99
C LEU A 43 15.90 3.84 -2.15
N TRP A 44 16.17 3.31 -3.35
CA TRP A 44 17.14 2.23 -3.56
C TRP A 44 18.48 2.47 -2.86
N GLU A 45 19.14 3.59 -3.15
CA GLU A 45 20.48 3.91 -2.61
C GLU A 45 20.50 4.20 -1.10
N HIS A 46 19.32 4.38 -0.49
CA HIS A 46 19.17 4.71 0.92
C HIS A 46 18.79 3.50 1.80
N LEU A 47 18.52 2.34 1.18
CA LEU A 47 18.04 1.15 1.88
C LEU A 47 19.12 0.08 2.01
N SER A 48 19.06 -0.66 3.12
CA SER A 48 19.84 -1.90 3.29
C SER A 48 19.42 -2.97 2.26
N ASP A 49 20.23 -4.01 2.08
CA ASP A 49 19.88 -5.11 1.17
C ASP A 49 18.54 -5.79 1.55
N VAL A 50 18.31 -5.97 2.85
CA VAL A 50 17.06 -6.55 3.37
C VAL A 50 15.87 -5.62 3.08
N ASP A 51 16.05 -4.32 3.29
CA ASP A 51 14.98 -3.34 3.04
C ASP A 51 14.68 -3.17 1.55
N ARG A 52 15.69 -3.30 0.68
CA ARG A 52 15.48 -3.36 -0.78
C ARG A 52 14.65 -4.56 -1.18
N ARG A 53 14.86 -5.72 -0.56
CA ARG A 53 14.04 -6.92 -0.79
C ARG A 53 12.61 -6.74 -0.30
N ILE A 54 12.43 -6.15 0.89
CA ILE A 54 11.10 -5.77 1.42
C ILE A 54 10.40 -4.84 0.43
N LEU A 55 11.09 -3.78 -0.03
CA LEU A 55 10.54 -2.84 -0.99
C LEU A 55 10.16 -3.52 -2.30
N ASN A 56 11.01 -4.37 -2.87
CA ASN A 56 10.70 -5.08 -4.12
C ASN A 56 9.45 -5.95 -4.00
N HIS A 57 9.32 -6.73 -2.93
CA HIS A 57 8.10 -7.49 -2.69
C HIS A 57 6.89 -6.56 -2.51
N PHE A 58 7.05 -5.46 -1.80
CA PHE A 58 5.96 -4.51 -1.55
C PHE A 58 5.48 -3.85 -2.85
N VAL A 59 6.40 -3.36 -3.68
CA VAL A 59 6.09 -2.81 -5.00
C VAL A 59 5.38 -3.86 -5.88
N ARG A 60 5.85 -5.11 -5.86
CA ARG A 60 5.19 -6.20 -6.59
C ARG A 60 3.77 -6.45 -6.11
N VAL A 61 3.54 -6.47 -4.79
CA VAL A 61 2.21 -6.61 -4.19
C VAL A 61 1.29 -5.46 -4.62
N CYS A 62 1.75 -4.21 -4.53
CA CYS A 62 0.99 -3.04 -5.00
C CYS A 62 0.65 -3.14 -6.49
N SER A 63 1.60 -3.56 -7.33
CA SER A 63 1.38 -3.68 -8.77
C SER A 63 0.32 -4.72 -9.15
N ILE A 64 0.04 -5.69 -8.26
CA ILE A 64 -0.97 -6.74 -8.45
C ILE A 64 -2.30 -6.30 -7.85
N LEU A 65 -2.30 -5.98 -6.56
CA LEU A 65 -3.53 -5.82 -5.78
C LEU A 65 -4.29 -4.51 -6.06
N VAL A 66 -3.62 -3.52 -6.65
CA VAL A 66 -4.26 -2.25 -7.01
C VAL A 66 -4.98 -2.33 -8.37
N ASN A 67 -4.81 -3.42 -9.13
CA ASN A 67 -5.50 -3.60 -10.40
C ASN A 67 -7.00 -3.81 -10.20
N GLN A 68 -7.80 -3.28 -11.13
CA GLN A 68 -9.25 -3.47 -11.16
C GLN A 68 -9.66 -4.89 -11.49
N ILE A 69 -8.80 -5.64 -12.19
CA ILE A 69 -9.02 -7.04 -12.55
C ILE A 69 -7.93 -7.84 -11.86
N LEU A 70 -8.33 -8.81 -11.05
CA LEU A 70 -7.44 -9.67 -10.29
C LEU A 70 -7.49 -11.09 -10.83
N GLU A 71 -6.35 -11.59 -11.31
CA GLU A 71 -6.18 -13.00 -11.66
C GLU A 71 -5.75 -13.81 -10.43
N SER A 72 -6.35 -14.98 -10.21
CA SER A 72 -6.12 -15.78 -8.99
C SER A 72 -4.65 -16.12 -8.75
N ASN A 73 -3.92 -16.50 -9.80
CA ASN A 73 -2.49 -16.80 -9.76
C ASN A 73 -1.65 -15.60 -9.31
N LEU A 74 -2.01 -14.38 -9.75
CA LEU A 74 -1.32 -13.16 -9.34
C LEU A 74 -1.67 -12.80 -7.88
N VAL A 75 -2.92 -12.97 -7.46
CA VAL A 75 -3.31 -12.75 -6.06
C VAL A 75 -2.57 -13.72 -5.13
N ASP A 76 -2.42 -14.97 -5.52
CA ASP A 76 -1.62 -15.94 -4.75
C ASP A 76 -0.13 -15.56 -4.73
N GLU A 77 0.41 -14.97 -5.79
CA GLU A 77 1.77 -14.41 -5.82
C GLU A 77 1.93 -13.24 -4.85
N ALA A 78 0.98 -12.31 -4.85
CA ALA A 78 0.96 -11.19 -3.92
C ALA A 78 0.88 -11.68 -2.47
N HIS A 79 0.05 -12.70 -2.19
CA HIS A 79 -0.03 -13.30 -0.86
C HIS A 79 1.30 -13.91 -0.40
N ARG A 80 1.96 -14.69 -1.25
CA ARG A 80 3.31 -15.23 -0.95
C ARG A 80 4.32 -14.11 -0.69
N SER A 81 4.27 -13.05 -1.47
CA SER A 81 5.15 -11.88 -1.30
C SER A 81 4.89 -11.15 0.02
N LEU A 82 3.62 -11.00 0.43
CA LEU A 82 3.26 -10.42 1.72
C LEU A 82 3.78 -11.24 2.91
N ILE A 83 3.69 -12.58 2.83
CA ILE A 83 4.27 -13.46 3.84
C ILE A 83 5.78 -13.22 3.96
N GLU A 84 6.50 -13.13 2.84
CA GLU A 84 7.94 -12.89 2.85
C GLU A 84 8.29 -11.50 3.41
N ILE A 85 7.51 -10.46 3.09
CA ILE A 85 7.66 -9.14 3.71
C ILE A 85 7.55 -9.23 5.23
N VAL A 86 6.49 -9.86 5.74
CA VAL A 86 6.25 -9.97 7.20
C VAL A 86 7.40 -10.72 7.87
N LYS A 87 7.87 -11.84 7.28
CA LYS A 87 9.03 -12.57 7.80
C LYS A 87 10.32 -11.75 7.78
N LEU A 88 10.58 -11.02 6.70
CA LEU A 88 11.77 -10.16 6.60
C LEU A 88 11.73 -9.05 7.66
N ILE A 89 10.57 -8.42 7.87
CA ILE A 89 10.39 -7.40 8.92
C ILE A 89 10.59 -8.01 10.30
N GLU A 90 9.93 -9.15 10.61
CA GLU A 90 10.03 -9.79 11.92
C GLU A 90 11.48 -10.16 12.25
N ASN A 91 12.20 -10.73 11.28
CA ASN A 91 13.58 -11.21 11.46
C ASN A 91 14.61 -10.07 11.52
N HIS A 92 14.44 -9.01 10.71
CA HIS A 92 15.44 -7.95 10.58
C HIS A 92 15.19 -6.77 11.52
N HIS A 93 13.92 -6.38 11.71
CA HIS A 93 13.53 -5.20 12.48
C HIS A 93 12.93 -5.54 13.84
N GLY A 94 12.64 -6.82 14.09
CA GLY A 94 12.10 -7.31 15.36
C GLY A 94 10.59 -7.51 15.32
N ARG A 95 10.12 -8.44 16.17
CA ARG A 95 8.69 -8.78 16.29
C ARG A 95 7.83 -7.61 16.77
N ASP A 96 8.39 -6.65 17.51
CA ASP A 96 7.67 -5.44 17.94
C ASP A 96 7.22 -4.56 16.77
N LYS A 97 7.81 -4.73 15.58
CA LYS A 97 7.40 -4.04 14.35
C LYS A 97 6.24 -4.71 13.62
N ILE A 98 5.84 -5.92 14.02
CA ILE A 98 4.70 -6.60 13.43
C ILE A 98 3.42 -6.00 14.00
N THR A 99 2.89 -5.02 13.27
CA THR A 99 1.65 -4.34 13.60
C THR A 99 0.42 -5.17 13.21
N PRO A 100 -0.76 -4.92 13.81
CA PRO A 100 -2.01 -5.52 13.38
C PRO A 100 -2.31 -5.32 11.89
N ASN A 101 -1.92 -4.18 11.30
CA ASN A 101 -2.11 -3.92 9.88
C ASN A 101 -1.26 -4.84 8.98
N LEU A 102 -0.03 -5.15 9.39
CA LEU A 102 0.80 -6.14 8.69
C LEU A 102 0.18 -7.54 8.78
N HIS A 103 -0.38 -7.91 9.94
CA HIS A 103 -1.11 -9.16 10.08
C HIS A 103 -2.37 -9.20 9.19
N PHE A 104 -3.20 -8.15 9.22
CA PHE A 104 -4.40 -8.06 8.38
C PHE A 104 -4.09 -8.05 6.88
N SER A 105 -2.92 -7.55 6.48
CA SER A 105 -2.49 -7.62 5.08
C SER A 105 -2.43 -9.07 4.55
N LEU A 106 -2.17 -10.06 5.41
CA LEU A 106 -2.12 -11.46 5.01
C LEU A 106 -3.48 -12.02 4.59
N HIS A 107 -4.58 -11.40 5.03
CA HIS A 107 -5.94 -11.79 4.69
C HIS A 107 -6.47 -11.14 3.41
N LEU A 108 -5.69 -10.28 2.75
CA LEU A 108 -6.15 -9.59 1.54
C LEU A 108 -6.46 -10.54 0.38
N ARG A 109 -5.81 -11.70 0.35
CA ARG A 109 -6.09 -12.76 -0.62
C ARG A 109 -7.50 -13.32 -0.44
N ASP A 110 -7.87 -13.64 0.79
CA ASP A 110 -9.20 -14.16 1.13
C ASP A 110 -10.26 -13.09 0.85
N CYS A 111 -10.01 -11.86 1.30
CA CYS A 111 -10.91 -10.73 1.01
C CYS A 111 -11.09 -10.50 -0.49
N SER A 112 -10.02 -10.62 -1.29
CA SER A 112 -10.11 -10.45 -2.75
C SER A 112 -10.93 -11.58 -3.41
N SER A 113 -10.84 -12.80 -2.87
CA SER A 113 -11.61 -13.95 -3.33
C SER A 113 -13.10 -13.82 -2.99
N ASP A 114 -13.42 -13.30 -1.81
CA ASP A 114 -14.80 -13.24 -1.31
C ASP A 114 -15.57 -12.00 -1.83
N TYR A 115 -14.89 -10.85 -1.92
CA TYR A 115 -15.52 -9.55 -2.20
C TYR A 115 -15.13 -8.95 -3.55
N GLY A 116 -14.22 -9.59 -4.29
CA GLY A 116 -13.68 -9.10 -5.55
C GLY A 116 -12.50 -8.13 -5.37
N PRO A 117 -12.15 -7.34 -6.40
CA PRO A 117 -10.97 -6.48 -6.40
C PRO A 117 -10.93 -5.52 -5.20
N LEU A 118 -9.74 -5.32 -4.60
CA LEU A 118 -9.58 -4.40 -3.46
C LEU A 118 -10.14 -3.01 -3.75
N TYR A 119 -9.95 -2.52 -4.99
CA TYR A 119 -10.49 -1.24 -5.43
C TYR A 119 -12.02 -1.11 -5.25
N ALA A 120 -12.78 -2.20 -5.34
CA ALA A 120 -14.24 -2.19 -5.30
C ALA A 120 -14.81 -2.21 -3.86
N PHE A 121 -14.12 -2.81 -2.89
CA PHE A 121 -14.64 -2.96 -1.53
C PHE A 121 -13.83 -2.20 -0.45
N TRP A 122 -12.58 -1.83 -0.74
CA TRP A 122 -11.72 -1.15 0.23
C TRP A 122 -12.25 0.27 0.52
N CYS A 123 -12.24 0.65 1.79
CA CYS A 123 -12.78 1.89 2.36
C CYS A 123 -14.28 2.15 2.20
N PHE A 124 -14.99 1.66 1.17
CA PHE A 124 -16.40 2.00 0.98
C PHE A 124 -17.26 1.66 2.20
N SER A 125 -17.15 0.43 2.72
CA SER A 125 -17.90 0.00 3.90
C SER A 125 -17.47 0.74 5.17
N PHE A 126 -16.17 0.97 5.35
CA PHE A 126 -15.62 1.68 6.51
C PHE A 126 -15.98 3.16 6.53
N GLU A 127 -15.80 3.87 5.42
CA GLU A 127 -16.17 5.28 5.26
C GLU A 127 -17.68 5.46 5.42
N ARG A 128 -18.48 4.54 4.88
CA ARG A 128 -19.93 4.54 5.07
C ARG A 128 -20.31 4.37 6.54
N ILE A 129 -19.71 3.41 7.24
CA ILE A 129 -19.99 3.17 8.67
C ILE A 129 -19.49 4.35 9.51
N ASN A 130 -18.30 4.88 9.25
CA ASN A 130 -17.78 6.07 9.92
C ASN A 130 -18.69 7.29 9.69
N GLY A 131 -19.21 7.46 8.47
CA GLY A 131 -20.19 8.49 8.14
C GLY A 131 -21.56 8.29 8.82
N ILE A 132 -21.96 7.05 9.10
CA ILE A 132 -23.14 6.75 9.91
C ILE A 132 -22.87 7.05 11.39
N LEU A 133 -21.75 6.57 11.93
CA LEU A 133 -21.36 6.76 13.33
C LEU A 133 -21.14 8.24 13.67
N GLY A 134 -20.53 9.00 12.77
CA GLY A 134 -20.31 10.45 12.94
C GLY A 134 -21.59 11.29 12.92
N LYS A 135 -22.74 10.72 12.52
CA LYS A 135 -24.06 11.37 12.62
C LYS A 135 -24.72 11.19 13.98
N TYR A 136 -24.25 10.24 14.78
CA TYR A 136 -24.71 10.10 16.16
C TYR A 136 -23.81 10.96 17.04
N PRO A 137 -24.38 11.79 17.95
CA PRO A 137 -23.57 12.43 18.97
C PRO A 137 -22.93 11.31 19.79
N LEU A 138 -21.60 11.16 19.70
CA LEU A 138 -20.82 10.32 20.60
C LEU A 138 -20.96 10.92 22.00
N THR A 139 -22.05 10.55 22.67
CA THR A 139 -22.29 10.88 24.08
C THR A 139 -21.53 9.83 24.86
N ILE A 140 -20.22 10.01 24.98
CA ILE A 140 -19.38 9.22 25.88
C ILE A 140 -19.12 10.12 27.09
N PHE A 141 -19.87 9.87 28.17
CA PHE A 141 -19.34 9.95 29.53
C PHE A 141 -18.93 8.54 29.94
#